data_AF-A0A1G2S8B8-F1
#
_entry.id   AF-A0A1G2S8B8-F1
#
_cell.length_a   1.000
_cell.length_b   1.000
_cell.length_c   1.000
_cell.angle_alpha   90.00
_cell.angle_beta   90.00
_cell.angle_gamma   90.00
#
_symmetry.space_group_name_H-M   'P 1'
#
loop_
_entity.id
_entity.type
_entity.pdbx_description
1 polymer ?
#
loop_
_entity_poly.entity_id
_entity_poly.type
_entity_poly.pdbx_seq_one_letter_code
_entity_poly.pdbx_strand_id
1 'polypeptide(L)'
;MDDDHTHTSQEGNLEFLQPYKVDGEIFSLPSGEQISMQKYFLTLTPWKGASIPNTYNNKPVVDWNGEPVFAELAVLRLLQSHGWNGVWVDSYRRNYRVGLPDVVDPIEIPQKQKELIDSIRAKTGRSGGCWDVFVWKGDMMLFIELKRQKKDNIRETQIQWLEKSLDYGLTTENFAFIEWKL
;
A
#
# COMPACT_ATOMS: atom_id res chain seq x y z
N MET A 1 -30.71 -23.61 -15.31
CA MET A 1 -30.84 -22.38 -14.50
C MET A 1 -29.41 -22.04 -14.19
N ASP A 2 -28.84 -21.24 -15.07
CA ASP A 2 -27.43 -20.87 -15.02
C ASP A 2 -27.27 -19.80 -13.94
N ASP A 3 -26.53 -20.13 -12.90
CA ASP A 3 -26.09 -19.17 -11.89
C ASP A 3 -25.01 -18.29 -12.52
N ASP A 4 -25.42 -17.07 -12.87
CA ASP A 4 -24.55 -15.98 -13.27
C ASP A 4 -23.75 -15.50 -12.04
N HIS A 5 -22.59 -16.12 -11.84
CA HIS A 5 -21.56 -15.59 -10.95
C HIS A 5 -21.00 -14.31 -11.57
N THR A 6 -21.68 -13.20 -11.27
CA THR A 6 -21.19 -11.85 -11.48
C THR A 6 -19.78 -11.72 -10.88
N HIS A 7 -18.78 -11.72 -11.74
CA HIS A 7 -17.44 -11.24 -11.41
C HIS A 7 -17.59 -9.77 -11.03
N THR A 8 -17.69 -9.45 -9.74
CA THR A 8 -17.37 -8.12 -9.24
C THR A 8 -15.87 -7.92 -9.42
N SER A 9 -15.49 -7.46 -10.61
CA SER A 9 -14.13 -7.06 -10.94
C SER A 9 -13.66 -5.95 -10.00
N GLN A 10 -12.38 -5.96 -9.67
CA GLN A 10 -11.75 -4.90 -8.85
C GLN A 10 -11.95 -3.48 -9.39
N GLU A 11 -12.30 -3.35 -10.67
CA GLU A 11 -12.57 -2.08 -11.32
C GLU A 11 -13.59 -1.26 -10.52
N GLY A 12 -14.61 -1.88 -9.92
CA GLY A 12 -15.61 -1.23 -9.08
C GLY A 12 -15.12 -0.76 -7.69
N ASN A 13 -14.01 -1.31 -7.17
CA ASN A 13 -13.57 -1.06 -5.80
C ASN A 13 -12.47 0.01 -5.66
N LEU A 14 -11.76 0.28 -6.76
CA LEU A 14 -10.77 1.35 -6.88
C LEU A 14 -11.18 2.40 -7.93
N GLU A 15 -12.48 2.56 -8.21
CA GLU A 15 -12.97 3.55 -9.18
C GLU A 15 -12.47 4.97 -8.89
N PHE A 16 -12.38 5.35 -7.62
CA PHE A 16 -11.85 6.64 -7.19
C PHE A 16 -10.36 6.85 -7.51
N LEU A 17 -9.63 5.78 -7.85
CA LEU A 17 -8.25 5.88 -8.34
C LEU A 17 -8.14 5.92 -9.88
N GLN A 18 -9.21 5.64 -10.62
CA GLN A 18 -9.19 5.62 -12.09
C GLN A 18 -8.65 6.90 -12.73
N PRO A 19 -8.95 8.11 -12.23
CA PRO A 19 -8.36 9.35 -12.77
C PRO A 19 -6.83 9.40 -12.70
N TYR A 20 -6.21 8.57 -11.85
CA TYR A 20 -4.76 8.50 -11.66
C TYR A 20 -4.14 7.27 -12.34
N LYS A 21 -4.95 6.43 -13.00
CA LYS A 21 -4.48 5.21 -13.64
C LYS A 21 -3.50 5.56 -14.77
N VAL A 22 -2.38 4.85 -14.79
CA VAL A 22 -1.38 4.91 -15.86
C VAL A 22 -1.09 3.49 -16.34
N ASP A 23 -0.23 3.36 -17.36
CA ASP A 23 0.25 2.06 -17.81
C ASP A 23 0.84 1.26 -16.65
N GLY A 24 0.54 -0.04 -16.63
CA GLY A 24 0.97 -0.94 -15.56
C GLY A 24 2.49 -0.98 -15.39
N GLU A 25 2.94 -1.29 -14.18
CA GLU A 25 4.34 -1.53 -13.89
C GLU A 25 4.65 -3.02 -14.09
N ILE A 26 5.76 -3.33 -14.78
CA ILE A 26 6.21 -4.71 -14.95
C ILE A 26 7.27 -5.02 -13.90
N PHE A 27 7.02 -6.05 -13.09
CA PHE A 27 7.98 -6.56 -12.12
C PHE A 27 8.56 -7.89 -12.59
N SER A 28 9.89 -8.00 -12.57
CA SER A 28 10.61 -9.27 -12.72
C SER A 28 10.72 -9.94 -11.36
N LEU A 29 10.05 -11.08 -11.19
CA LEU A 29 10.10 -11.89 -9.97
C LEU A 29 11.43 -12.66 -9.86
N PRO A 30 11.84 -13.06 -8.64
CA PRO A 30 13.01 -13.92 -8.44
C PRO A 30 12.96 -15.24 -9.23
N SER A 31 11.75 -15.79 -9.47
CA SER A 31 11.51 -16.94 -10.33
C SER A 31 11.89 -16.73 -11.80
N GLY A 32 12.06 -15.48 -12.24
CA GLY A 32 12.23 -15.08 -13.63
C GLY A 32 10.92 -14.76 -14.35
N GLU A 33 9.78 -14.97 -13.70
CA GLU A 33 8.47 -14.56 -14.23
C GLU A 33 8.35 -13.04 -14.27
N GLN A 34 7.64 -12.53 -15.29
CA GLN A 34 7.27 -11.11 -15.37
C GLN A 34 5.79 -10.96 -15.13
N ILE A 35 5.43 -10.07 -14.20
CA ILE A 35 4.04 -9.76 -13.89
C ILE A 35 3.78 -8.29 -14.16
N SER A 36 2.62 -8.01 -14.75
CA SER A 36 2.10 -6.64 -14.90
C SER A 36 1.20 -6.33 -13.72
N MET A 37 1.37 -5.14 -13.15
CA MET A 37 0.57 -4.68 -12.03
C MET A 37 -0.06 -3.33 -12.32
N GLN A 38 -1.27 -3.14 -11.79
CA GLN A 38 -1.94 -1.85 -11.86
C GLN A 38 -1.11 -0.76 -11.17
N LYS A 39 -0.79 0.28 -11.93
CA LYS A 39 -0.07 1.47 -11.47
C LYS A 39 -0.98 2.70 -11.45
N TYR A 40 -0.77 3.57 -10.47
CA TYR A 40 -1.38 4.89 -10.39
C TYR A 40 -0.31 5.95 -10.17
N PHE A 41 -0.57 7.16 -10.67
CA PHE A 41 0.34 8.30 -10.54
C PHE A 41 -0.32 9.49 -9.83
N LEU A 42 0.19 9.84 -8.64
CA LEU A 42 -0.38 10.90 -7.80
C LEU A 42 0.53 12.14 -7.79
N THR A 43 -0.07 13.32 -7.85
CA THR A 43 0.61 14.58 -7.53
C THR A 43 0.10 15.04 -6.17
N LEU A 44 0.96 14.99 -5.15
CA LEU A 44 0.62 15.32 -3.77
C LEU A 44 1.07 16.75 -3.46
N THR A 45 0.26 17.49 -2.72
CA THR A 45 0.61 18.87 -2.35
C THR A 45 1.61 18.85 -1.20
N PRO A 46 2.74 19.57 -1.26
CA PRO A 46 3.66 19.65 -0.14
C PRO A 46 3.04 20.41 1.04
N TRP A 47 3.29 19.93 2.26
CA TRP A 47 2.88 20.65 3.47
C TRP A 47 3.66 21.95 3.62
N LYS A 48 2.94 23.05 3.91
CA LYS A 48 3.51 24.40 4.08
C LYS A 48 3.29 25.00 5.47
N GLY A 49 2.64 24.27 6.38
CA GLY A 49 2.39 24.74 7.74
C GLY A 49 3.52 24.40 8.71
N ALA A 50 3.19 24.30 10.00
CA ALA A 50 4.17 24.05 11.06
C ALA A 50 4.89 22.70 10.91
N SER A 51 6.14 22.62 11.35
CA SER A 51 6.91 21.37 11.34
C SER A 51 6.25 20.29 12.20
N ILE A 52 6.28 19.05 11.73
CA ILE A 52 5.83 17.89 12.53
C ILE A 52 6.94 17.44 13.50
N PRO A 53 6.60 16.81 14.64
CA PRO A 53 7.57 16.38 15.64
C PRO A 53 8.60 15.38 15.13
N ASN A 54 8.20 14.54 14.17
CA ASN A 54 9.03 13.47 13.63
C ASN A 54 8.88 13.37 12.12
N THR A 55 9.94 13.70 11.39
CA THR A 55 9.98 13.62 9.92
C THR A 55 10.40 12.24 9.40
N TYR A 56 10.63 11.28 10.29
CA TYR A 56 10.93 9.88 9.97
C TYR A 56 12.04 9.77 8.90
N ASN A 57 13.26 10.16 9.26
CA ASN A 57 14.42 10.25 8.34
C ASN A 57 14.19 11.21 7.16
N ASN A 58 13.67 12.41 7.44
CA ASN A 58 13.44 13.46 6.43
C ASN A 58 12.48 13.02 5.30
N LYS A 59 11.52 12.14 5.60
CA LYS A 59 10.42 11.84 4.69
C LYS A 59 9.68 13.14 4.34
N PRO A 60 9.34 13.36 3.05
CA PRO A 60 8.54 14.51 2.66
C PRO A 60 7.18 14.49 3.36
N VAL A 61 6.76 15.64 3.84
CA VAL A 61 5.43 15.84 4.43
C VAL A 61 4.53 16.47 3.38
N VAL A 62 3.35 15.89 3.21
CA VAL A 62 2.32 16.32 2.28
C VAL A 62 1.13 16.88 3.05
N ASP A 63 0.38 17.74 2.38
CA ASP A 63 -0.88 18.29 2.86
C ASP A 63 -2.02 17.33 2.48
N TRP A 64 -2.71 16.83 3.50
CA TRP A 64 -3.99 16.16 3.35
C TRP A 64 -5.07 16.97 4.04
N ASN A 65 -5.88 17.71 3.26
CA ASN A 65 -7.00 18.52 3.75
C ASN A 65 -6.62 19.48 4.90
N GLY A 66 -5.46 20.12 4.80
CA GLY A 66 -4.95 21.04 5.80
C GLY A 66 -4.21 20.38 6.96
N GLU A 67 -3.97 19.07 6.90
CA GLU A 67 -3.19 18.32 7.90
C GLU A 67 -1.86 17.81 7.32
N PRO A 68 -0.77 17.86 8.10
CA PRO A 68 0.49 17.28 7.67
C PRO A 68 0.48 15.76 7.82
N VAL A 69 0.83 15.04 6.76
CA VAL A 69 1.00 13.58 6.77
C VAL A 69 2.15 13.12 5.87
N PHE A 70 2.58 11.87 6.01
CA PHE A 70 3.41 11.22 4.98
C PHE A 70 2.55 10.73 3.80
N ALA A 71 3.17 10.50 2.65
CA ALA A 71 2.46 10.07 1.43
C ALA A 71 1.66 8.77 1.64
N GLU A 72 2.21 7.83 2.40
CA GLU A 72 1.58 6.55 2.76
C GLU A 72 0.28 6.79 3.57
N LEU A 73 0.30 7.75 4.48
CA LEU A 73 -0.87 8.13 5.28
C LEU A 73 -1.89 8.93 4.44
N ALA A 74 -1.44 9.76 3.49
CA ALA A 74 -2.34 10.44 2.56
C ALA A 74 -3.10 9.43 1.67
N VAL A 75 -2.40 8.44 1.11
CA VAL A 75 -3.02 7.35 0.35
C VAL A 75 -3.95 6.53 1.25
N LEU A 76 -3.53 6.16 2.46
CA LEU A 76 -4.40 5.45 3.40
C LEU A 76 -5.71 6.22 3.65
N ARG A 77 -5.63 7.53 3.90
CA ARG A 77 -6.79 8.39 4.14
C ARG A 77 -7.70 8.52 2.91
N LEU A 78 -7.13 8.54 1.70
CA LEU A 78 -7.89 8.49 0.46
C LEU A 78 -8.69 7.20 0.33
N LEU A 79 -8.12 6.05 0.68
CA LEU A 79 -8.86 4.78 0.67
C LEU A 79 -9.92 4.76 1.78
N GLN A 80 -9.58 5.24 2.98
CA GLN A 80 -10.51 5.33 4.10
C GLN A 80 -11.72 6.23 3.79
N SER A 81 -11.54 7.33 3.07
CA SER A 81 -12.66 8.18 2.64
C SER A 81 -13.61 7.50 1.67
N HIS A 82 -13.23 6.35 1.10
CA HIS A 82 -14.05 5.52 0.21
C HIS A 82 -14.46 4.18 0.86
N GLY A 83 -14.46 4.14 2.20
CA GLY A 83 -15.00 3.03 2.99
C GLY A 83 -14.05 1.84 3.16
N TRP A 84 -12.76 2.02 2.89
CA TRP A 84 -11.75 1.02 3.24
C TRP A 84 -11.30 1.18 4.69
N ASN A 85 -10.94 0.07 5.33
CA ASN A 85 -10.11 0.09 6.53
C ASN A 85 -8.66 -0.14 6.12
N GLY A 86 -7.70 0.23 6.96
CA GLY A 86 -6.31 -0.02 6.63
C GLY A 86 -5.30 0.59 7.57
N VAL A 87 -4.04 0.32 7.27
CA VAL A 87 -2.88 0.79 8.01
C VAL A 87 -1.73 1.13 7.08
N TRP A 88 -0.92 2.08 7.49
CA TRP A 88 0.47 2.18 7.05
C TRP A 88 1.29 1.12 7.79
N VAL A 89 1.98 0.27 7.03
CA VAL A 89 2.88 -0.77 7.52
C VAL A 89 4.26 -0.16 7.79
N ASP A 90 4.48 0.25 9.04
CA ASP A 90 5.76 0.75 9.52
C ASP A 90 6.72 -0.43 9.75
N SER A 91 7.33 -0.91 8.65
CA SER A 91 8.26 -2.05 8.68
C SER A 91 9.53 -1.78 9.50
N TYR A 92 9.96 -0.52 9.63
CA TYR A 92 11.19 -0.18 10.35
C TYR A 92 10.99 -0.18 11.87
N ARG A 93 9.85 0.30 12.38
CA ARG A 93 9.49 0.17 13.81
C ARG A 93 8.62 -1.06 14.11
N ARG A 94 8.32 -1.89 13.11
CA ARG A 94 7.49 -3.11 13.20
C ARG A 94 6.09 -2.84 13.78
N ASN A 95 5.46 -1.79 13.30
CA ASN A 95 4.16 -1.31 13.77
C ASN A 95 3.15 -1.17 12.64
N TYR A 96 1.87 -1.10 13.00
CA TYR A 96 0.80 -0.67 12.10
C TYR A 96 0.28 0.69 12.56
N ARG A 97 0.10 1.63 11.63
CA ARG A 97 -0.24 3.03 11.97
C ARG A 97 -1.40 3.53 11.15
N VAL A 98 -2.21 4.38 11.78
CA VAL A 98 -3.27 5.16 11.11
C VAL A 98 -3.00 6.67 11.15
N GLY A 99 -1.89 7.07 11.76
CA GLY A 99 -1.46 8.46 11.89
C GLY A 99 0.04 8.61 12.00
N LEU A 100 0.49 9.86 12.17
CA LEU A 100 1.92 10.18 12.27
C LEU A 100 2.56 9.54 13.51
N PRO A 101 3.82 9.08 13.42
CA PRO A 101 4.58 8.67 14.59
C PRO A 101 4.67 9.80 15.62
N ASP A 102 4.63 9.44 16.89
CA ASP A 102 4.73 10.35 18.04
C ASP A 102 3.54 11.36 18.14
N VAL A 103 2.50 11.16 17.32
CA VAL A 103 1.20 11.86 17.40
C VAL A 103 0.08 10.85 17.65
N VAL A 104 0.12 9.71 16.97
CA VAL A 104 -0.85 8.62 17.11
C VAL A 104 -0.11 7.32 17.42
N ASP A 105 -0.57 6.62 18.47
CA ASP A 105 -0.03 5.32 18.85
C ASP A 105 -0.26 4.26 17.76
N PRO A 106 0.65 3.28 17.63
CA PRO A 106 0.39 2.11 16.79
C PRO A 106 -0.91 1.41 17.16
N ILE A 107 -1.52 0.76 16.17
CA ILE A 107 -2.71 -0.06 16.37
C ILE A 107 -2.42 -1.53 16.14
N GLU A 108 -3.26 -2.40 16.71
CA GLU A 108 -3.37 -3.77 16.26
C GLU A 108 -4.33 -3.87 15.08
N ILE A 109 -3.99 -4.71 14.11
CA ILE A 109 -4.90 -5.07 13.00
C ILE A 109 -5.69 -6.33 13.37
N PRO A 110 -6.87 -6.56 12.77
CA PRO A 110 -7.66 -7.73 13.11
C PRO A 110 -6.92 -9.04 12.77
N GLN A 111 -7.28 -10.11 13.48
CA GLN A 111 -6.53 -11.37 13.47
C GLN A 111 -6.36 -11.97 12.06
N LYS A 112 -7.42 -11.95 11.22
CA LYS A 112 -7.39 -12.42 9.82
C LYS A 112 -6.29 -11.73 9.00
N GLN A 113 -6.18 -10.41 9.14
CA GLN A 113 -5.19 -9.57 8.47
C GLN A 113 -3.77 -9.86 8.97
N LYS A 114 -3.63 -10.01 10.29
CA LYS A 114 -2.35 -10.34 10.92
C LYS A 114 -1.83 -11.69 10.46
N GLU A 115 -2.67 -12.72 10.45
CA GLU A 115 -2.33 -14.08 10.03
C GLU A 115 -1.87 -14.13 8.56
N LEU A 116 -2.51 -13.35 7.69
CA LEU A 116 -2.07 -13.23 6.29
C LEU A 116 -0.64 -12.66 6.21
N ILE A 117 -0.39 -11.52 6.85
CA ILE A 117 0.93 -10.87 6.84
C ILE A 117 1.99 -11.79 7.45
N ASP A 118 1.69 -12.42 8.59
CA ASP A 118 2.63 -13.32 9.27
C ASP A 118 2.94 -14.57 8.44
N SER A 119 1.94 -15.11 7.72
CA SER A 119 2.14 -16.25 6.81
C SER A 119 3.03 -15.90 5.62
N ILE A 120 2.85 -14.71 5.03
CA ILE A 120 3.73 -14.22 3.95
C ILE A 120 5.14 -13.96 4.49
N ARG A 121 5.27 -13.33 5.67
CA ARG A 121 6.58 -13.11 6.34
C ARG A 121 7.32 -14.42 6.59
N ALA A 122 6.61 -15.47 7.02
CA ALA A 122 7.20 -16.78 7.23
C ALA A 122 7.79 -17.36 5.92
N LYS A 123 7.11 -17.16 4.78
CA LYS A 123 7.60 -17.56 3.45
C LYS A 123 8.80 -16.74 2.96
N THR A 124 8.88 -15.45 3.28
CA THR A 124 10.04 -14.60 2.89
C THR A 124 11.27 -14.84 3.75
N GLY A 125 11.10 -15.43 4.95
CA GLY A 125 12.16 -15.67 5.93
C GLY A 125 12.75 -14.39 6.52
N ARG A 126 12.08 -13.23 6.36
CA ARG A 126 12.59 -11.92 6.79
C ARG A 126 11.46 -11.01 7.26
N SER A 127 11.79 -10.03 8.11
CA SER A 127 10.80 -9.12 8.70
C SER A 127 10.42 -7.92 7.82
N GLY A 128 11.15 -7.68 6.73
CA GLY A 128 10.94 -6.53 5.84
C GLY A 128 10.41 -6.91 4.46
N GLY A 129 9.96 -5.91 3.70
CA GLY A 129 9.46 -6.09 2.33
C GLY A 129 7.94 -6.02 2.19
N CYS A 130 7.19 -6.07 3.31
CA CYS A 130 5.76 -5.77 3.27
C CYS A 130 5.53 -4.37 2.73
N TRP A 131 4.54 -4.26 1.84
CA TRP A 131 4.24 -3.04 1.13
C TRP A 131 3.66 -1.98 2.06
N ASP A 132 3.89 -0.71 1.69
CA ASP A 132 3.71 0.44 2.56
C ASP A 132 2.30 0.54 3.16
N VAL A 133 1.24 0.37 2.37
CA VAL A 133 -0.14 0.48 2.84
C VAL A 133 -0.86 -0.85 2.68
N PHE A 134 -1.55 -1.28 3.73
CA PHE A 134 -2.38 -2.49 3.70
C PHE A 134 -3.81 -2.14 4.10
N VAL A 135 -4.75 -2.40 3.21
CA VAL A 135 -6.16 -2.03 3.37
C VAL A 135 -7.08 -3.22 3.12
N TRP A 136 -8.29 -3.15 3.67
CA TRP A 136 -9.32 -4.15 3.46
C TRP A 136 -10.73 -3.56 3.45
N LYS A 137 -11.62 -4.19 2.69
CA LYS A 137 -13.04 -3.84 2.57
C LYS A 137 -13.85 -5.11 2.26
N GLY A 138 -14.69 -5.53 3.21
CA GLY A 138 -15.29 -6.87 3.14
C GLY A 138 -14.21 -7.95 3.12
N ASP A 139 -14.25 -8.82 2.12
CA ASP A 139 -13.23 -9.87 1.93
C ASP A 139 -12.04 -9.43 1.08
N MET A 140 -12.10 -8.26 0.46
CA MET A 140 -10.97 -7.75 -0.33
C MET A 140 -9.87 -7.23 0.57
N MET A 141 -8.63 -7.60 0.23
CA MET A 141 -7.40 -7.13 0.84
C MET A 141 -6.46 -6.65 -0.26
N LEU A 142 -5.84 -5.50 -0.03
CA LEU A 142 -4.98 -4.84 -1.01
C LEU A 142 -3.70 -4.34 -0.31
N PHE A 143 -2.57 -4.70 -0.89
CA PHE A 143 -1.26 -4.17 -0.57
C PHE A 143 -0.91 -3.06 -1.57
N ILE A 144 -0.44 -1.92 -1.08
CA ILE A 144 -0.09 -0.77 -1.92
C ILE A 144 1.33 -0.34 -1.58
N GLU A 145 2.19 -0.34 -2.58
CA GLU A 145 3.57 0.15 -2.46
C GLU A 145 3.66 1.57 -3.04
N LEU A 146 4.31 2.48 -2.32
CA LEU A 146 4.47 3.87 -2.74
C LEU A 146 5.92 4.16 -3.11
N LYS A 147 6.14 4.73 -4.30
CA LYS A 147 7.46 5.22 -4.71
C LYS A 147 7.42 6.67 -5.15
N ARG A 148 8.33 7.46 -4.58
CA ARG A 148 8.49 8.85 -5.00
C ARG A 148 9.26 8.88 -6.32
N GLN A 149 8.63 9.45 -7.34
CA GLN A 149 9.19 9.59 -8.68
C GLN A 149 10.62 10.13 -8.63
N LYS A 150 11.54 9.46 -9.33
CA LYS A 150 12.98 9.79 -9.46
C LYS A 150 13.76 9.83 -8.14
N LYS A 151 13.19 9.36 -7.03
CA LYS A 151 13.81 9.40 -5.70
C LYS A 151 13.87 8.03 -5.02
N ASP A 152 12.92 7.16 -5.30
CA ASP A 152 12.89 5.80 -4.79
C ASP A 152 12.51 4.82 -5.90
N ASN A 153 12.98 3.58 -5.78
CA ASN A 153 12.67 2.47 -6.68
C ASN A 153 12.23 1.27 -5.84
N ILE A 154 11.44 0.38 -6.44
CA ILE A 154 11.07 -0.87 -5.76
C ILE A 154 12.32 -1.68 -5.38
N ARG A 155 12.31 -2.26 -4.18
CA ARG A 155 13.44 -3.04 -3.65
C ARG A 155 13.21 -4.52 -3.88
N GLU A 156 14.30 -5.28 -3.98
CA GLU A 156 14.26 -6.74 -4.11
C GLU A 156 13.43 -7.41 -3.00
N THR A 157 13.52 -6.91 -1.76
CA THR A 157 12.71 -7.41 -0.63
C THR A 157 11.21 -7.22 -0.83
N GLN A 158 10.80 -6.16 -1.54
CA GLN A 158 9.39 -5.87 -1.85
C GLN A 158 8.90 -6.72 -3.02
N ILE A 159 9.78 -7.03 -3.98
CA ILE A 159 9.49 -7.99 -5.05
C ILE A 159 9.40 -9.42 -4.48
N GLN A 160 10.27 -9.80 -3.55
CA GLN A 160 10.19 -11.08 -2.85
C GLN A 160 8.91 -11.20 -2.02
N TRP A 161 8.48 -10.13 -1.37
CA TRP A 161 7.17 -10.08 -0.70
C TRP A 161 6.03 -10.38 -1.68
N LEU A 162 6.05 -9.72 -2.84
CA LEU A 162 5.06 -9.93 -3.89
C LEU A 162 5.07 -11.39 -4.38
N GLU A 163 6.22 -11.94 -4.75
CA GLU A 163 6.34 -13.34 -5.17
C GLU A 163 5.79 -14.30 -4.10
N LYS A 164 6.17 -14.13 -2.82
CA LYS A 164 5.70 -15.01 -1.74
C LYS A 164 4.23 -14.83 -1.39
N SER A 165 3.66 -13.70 -1.73
CA SER A 165 2.23 -13.47 -1.65
C SER A 165 1.47 -14.20 -2.76
N LEU A 166 2.01 -14.22 -3.97
CA LEU A 166 1.46 -14.99 -5.08
C LEU A 166 1.57 -16.50 -4.81
N ASP A 167 2.72 -16.97 -4.29
CA ASP A 167 2.92 -18.35 -3.81
C ASP A 167 1.98 -18.74 -2.64
N TYR A 168 1.40 -17.76 -1.95
CA TYR A 168 0.41 -17.98 -0.89
C TYR A 168 -1.02 -18.10 -1.46
N GLY A 169 -1.24 -17.68 -2.71
CA GLY A 169 -2.54 -17.70 -3.38
C GLY A 169 -3.20 -16.34 -3.53
N LEU A 170 -2.49 -15.24 -3.23
CA LEU A 170 -2.94 -13.91 -3.66
C LEU A 170 -2.73 -13.76 -5.18
N THR A 171 -3.46 -12.85 -5.78
CA THR A 171 -3.31 -12.51 -7.21
C THR A 171 -2.79 -11.08 -7.35
N THR A 172 -2.42 -10.66 -8.57
CA THR A 172 -2.00 -9.28 -8.85
C THR A 172 -3.08 -8.25 -8.51
N GLU A 173 -4.35 -8.67 -8.45
CA GLU A 173 -5.46 -7.86 -7.96
C GLU A 173 -5.28 -7.47 -6.49
N ASN A 174 -4.66 -8.30 -5.66
CA ASN A 174 -4.36 -7.93 -4.27
C ASN A 174 -3.23 -6.89 -4.13
N PHE A 175 -2.74 -6.31 -5.22
CA PHE A 175 -1.64 -5.36 -5.24
C PHE A 175 -1.90 -4.13 -6.13
N ALA A 176 -1.43 -2.97 -5.68
CA ALA A 176 -1.39 -1.76 -6.50
C ALA A 176 -0.08 -1.01 -6.28
N PHE A 177 0.48 -0.45 -7.36
CA PHE A 177 1.69 0.35 -7.29
C PHE A 177 1.35 1.83 -7.44
N ILE A 178 1.79 2.67 -6.51
CA ILE A 178 1.57 4.11 -6.56
C ILE A 178 2.91 4.82 -6.72
N GLU A 179 3.10 5.45 -7.87
CA GLU A 179 4.16 6.42 -8.05
C GLU A 179 3.62 7.82 -7.72
N TRP A 180 4.42 8.67 -7.08
CA TRP A 180 3.98 10.01 -6.72
C TRP A 180 5.07 11.07 -6.82
N LYS A 181 4.64 12.32 -6.99
CA LYS A 181 5.49 13.52 -6.93
C LYS A 181 4.89 14.61 -6.03
N LEU A 182 5.70 15.62 -5.72
CA LEU A 182 5.26 16.88 -5.11
C LEU A 182 4.91 17.91 -6.20
#